data_AF-A0A7K4IFM3-F1
#
_entry.id   AF-A0A7K4IFM3-F1
#
_cell.length_a   1.000
_cell.length_b   1.000
_cell.length_c   1.000
_cell.angle_alpha   90.00
_cell.angle_beta   90.00
_cell.angle_gamma   90.00
#
_symmetry.space_group_name_H-M   'P 1'
#
loop_
_entity.id
_entity.type
_entity.pdbx_description
1 polymer ?
#
loop_
_entity_poly.entity_id
_entity_poly.type
_entity_poly.pdbx_seq_one_letter_code
_entity_poly.pdbx_strand_id
1 'polypeptide(L)'
;LRLNALRLEDALENFRAAYEIMDTDIGRQASLANMGEIGIHLGRYAEAEDYLARASRLEDKTRKGMIEIYVWQAILMARMQREREASTYLERARKIADNSEKPLQRGLYLYARGICDSEAGRYSDAVRSLEKVLRVAKENHVFELMVRAELELSRSYMKAFLDGSNQDALARAAYHLDDLIQIAKEQELQSLYAQSLLLRSQILVLAGKTHEAKGDLERASSVASFVGDTRLIREAEMQMGTLATSQIPSPTSIDRSGLARSLDRATGFRPAGQLKEVPRPDLHVLLTLDRESGLTEFVHRFETDIQMDGILIGGFISAIISFTSHLMGDVGLLRSINHEGFVLLMEYTPRRIVALIASQESFEIRYLLREFAQRYEEAYATTRVSDGIRADEFDRAERMVREIFLQSSA
;
A
#
# COMPACT_ATOMS: atom_id res chain seq x y z
N LEU A 1 1.66 26.10 -9.47
CA LEU A 1 2.51 25.15 -8.71
C LEU A 1 2.23 23.75 -9.26
N ARG A 2 3.23 22.99 -9.73
CA ARG A 2 3.03 21.58 -10.10
C ARG A 2 2.79 20.81 -8.79
N LEU A 3 1.53 20.59 -8.47
CA LEU A 3 1.02 20.21 -7.15
C LEU A 3 1.39 18.76 -6.70
N ASN A 4 2.06 17.95 -7.52
CA ASN A 4 2.18 16.50 -7.26
C ASN A 4 3.61 15.98 -7.09
N ALA A 5 4.61 16.81 -6.81
CA ALA A 5 5.97 16.51 -7.28
C ALA A 5 6.97 15.83 -6.30
N LEU A 6 6.60 15.27 -5.14
CA LEU A 6 7.57 14.66 -4.19
C LEU A 6 8.82 15.56 -3.92
N ARG A 7 8.62 16.89 -3.96
CA ARG A 7 9.67 17.90 -3.79
C ARG A 7 9.84 18.23 -2.32
N LEU A 8 10.32 17.24 -1.58
CA LEU A 8 10.50 17.34 -0.13
C LEU A 8 11.47 18.45 0.26
N GLU A 9 12.50 18.71 -0.55
CA GLU A 9 13.45 19.81 -0.31
C GLU A 9 12.76 21.18 -0.41
N ASP A 10 12.03 21.45 -1.49
CA ASP A 10 11.22 22.65 -1.63
C ASP A 10 10.20 22.79 -0.49
N ALA A 11 9.54 21.69 -0.12
CA ALA A 11 8.58 21.69 0.98
C ALA A 11 9.26 22.08 2.31
N LEU A 12 10.45 21.54 2.58
CA LEU A 12 11.25 21.86 3.76
C LEU A 12 11.61 23.34 3.80
N GLU A 13 12.05 23.92 2.67
CA GLU A 13 12.35 25.35 2.55
C GLU A 13 11.12 26.21 2.80
N ASN A 14 9.96 25.83 2.25
CA ASN A 14 8.71 26.53 2.49
C ASN A 14 8.28 26.49 3.97
N PHE A 15 8.41 25.33 4.64
CA PHE A 15 8.11 25.24 6.08
C PHE A 15 9.09 26.02 6.94
N ARG A 16 10.37 26.10 6.56
CA ARG A 16 11.35 26.96 7.23
C ARG A 16 10.98 28.44 7.11
N ALA A 17 10.66 28.89 5.90
CA ALA A 17 10.22 30.26 5.67
C ALA A 17 8.92 30.58 6.43
N ALA A 18 7.96 29.65 6.42
CA ALA A 18 6.70 29.79 7.14
C ALA A 18 6.93 29.86 8.66
N TYR A 19 7.84 29.07 9.22
CA TYR A 19 8.17 29.07 10.64
C TYR A 19 8.65 30.44 11.14
N GLU A 20 9.47 31.15 10.35
CA GLU A 20 10.02 32.47 10.71
C GLU A 20 8.95 33.56 10.80
N ILE A 21 7.88 33.45 9.99
CA ILE A 21 6.80 34.44 9.93
C ILE A 21 5.57 34.07 10.76
N MET A 22 5.56 32.90 11.42
CA MET A 22 4.44 32.47 12.24
C MET A 22 4.46 33.12 13.62
N ASP A 23 3.33 33.70 14.00
CA ASP A 23 3.16 34.39 15.29
C ASP A 23 2.57 33.50 16.40
N THR A 24 2.03 32.33 16.06
CA THR A 24 1.38 31.44 17.04
C THR A 24 2.23 30.22 17.35
N ASP A 25 2.29 29.84 18.63
CA ASP A 25 2.97 28.61 19.06
C ASP A 25 2.38 27.36 18.38
N ILE A 26 1.07 27.34 18.11
CA ILE A 26 0.40 26.23 17.43
C ILE A 26 0.85 26.11 15.97
N GLY A 27 0.93 27.22 15.23
CA GLY A 27 1.45 27.20 13.86
C GLY A 27 2.92 26.74 13.83
N ARG A 28 3.72 27.25 14.77
CA ARG A 28 5.13 26.88 14.91
C ARG A 28 5.30 25.38 15.22
N GLN A 29 4.45 24.82 16.08
CA GLN A 29 4.42 23.38 16.37
C GLN A 29 4.15 22.54 15.11
N ALA A 30 3.08 22.88 14.38
CA ALA A 30 2.73 22.18 13.15
C ALA A 30 3.85 22.25 12.10
N SER A 31 4.48 23.41 11.96
CA SER A 31 5.63 23.59 11.06
C SER A 31 6.82 22.75 11.48
N LEU A 32 7.18 22.74 12.78
CA LEU A 32 8.26 21.91 13.29
C LEU A 32 7.98 20.41 13.13
N ALA A 33 6.74 19.96 13.34
CA ALA A 33 6.35 18.58 13.11
C ALA A 33 6.48 18.19 11.62
N ASN A 34 6.01 19.04 10.70
CA ASN A 34 6.16 18.82 9.26
C ASN A 34 7.64 18.83 8.81
N MET A 35 8.47 19.73 9.35
CA MET A 35 9.92 19.72 9.07
C MET A 35 10.60 18.47 9.62
N GLY A 36 10.19 17.99 10.79
CA GLY A 36 10.63 16.73 11.38
C GLY A 36 10.29 15.53 10.49
N GLU A 37 9.04 15.43 10.06
CA GLU A 37 8.56 14.43 9.11
C GLU A 37 9.36 14.44 7.80
N ILE A 38 9.48 15.60 7.16
CA ILE A 38 10.24 15.74 5.91
C ILE A 38 11.72 15.36 6.12
N GLY A 39 12.30 15.76 7.26
CA GLY A 39 13.66 15.37 7.64
C GLY A 39 13.82 13.85 7.73
N ILE A 40 12.84 13.14 8.31
CA ILE A 40 12.81 11.67 8.35
C ILE A 40 12.79 11.09 6.94
N HIS A 41 11.86 11.55 6.08
CA HIS A 41 11.73 11.06 4.70
C HIS A 41 12.97 11.32 3.83
N LEU A 42 13.73 12.39 4.13
CA LEU A 42 14.99 12.71 3.47
C LEU A 42 16.21 12.00 4.09
N GLY A 43 16.03 11.23 5.16
CA GLY A 43 17.12 10.59 5.92
C GLY A 43 17.97 11.57 6.74
N ARG A 44 17.52 12.81 6.93
CA ARG A 44 18.18 13.88 7.70
C ARG A 44 17.79 13.79 9.18
N TYR A 45 18.11 12.66 9.81
CA TYR A 45 17.62 12.31 11.15
C TYR A 45 18.05 13.30 12.24
N ALA A 46 19.27 13.85 12.18
CA ALA A 46 19.73 14.84 13.15
C ALA A 46 18.91 16.15 13.08
N GLU A 47 18.62 16.65 11.88
CA GLU A 47 17.76 17.83 11.69
C GLU A 47 16.32 17.53 12.15
N ALA A 48 15.81 16.34 11.81
CA ALA A 48 14.48 15.91 12.23
C ALA A 48 14.35 15.83 13.77
N GLU A 49 15.39 15.33 14.46
CA GLU A 49 15.43 15.26 15.91
C GLU A 49 15.37 16.66 16.54
N ASP A 50 16.12 17.63 16.03
CA ASP A 50 16.08 19.03 16.50
C ASP A 50 14.67 19.62 16.34
N TYR A 51 14.08 19.48 15.15
CA TYR A 51 12.74 20.02 14.88
C TYR A 51 11.69 19.41 15.81
N LEU A 52 11.67 18.08 15.96
CA LEU A 52 10.72 17.39 16.81
C LEU A 52 10.94 17.69 18.30
N ALA A 53 12.19 17.82 18.75
CA ALA A 53 12.49 18.22 20.12
C ALA A 53 11.97 19.64 20.42
N ARG A 54 12.14 20.57 19.49
CA ARG A 54 11.58 21.92 19.59
C ARG A 54 10.05 21.91 19.57
N ALA A 55 9.42 21.05 18.75
CA ALA A 55 7.98 20.87 18.72
C ALA A 55 7.46 20.37 20.08
N SER A 56 8.11 19.37 20.68
CA SER A 56 7.74 18.86 22.01
C SER A 56 7.86 19.92 23.10
N ARG A 57 8.91 20.76 23.09
CA ARG A 57 9.04 21.86 24.06
C ARG A 57 7.90 22.88 23.97
N LEU A 58 7.39 23.12 22.76
CA LEU A 58 6.19 23.93 22.60
C LEU A 58 4.94 23.17 23.07
N GLU A 59 4.86 21.86 22.82
CA GLU A 59 3.73 21.02 23.25
C GLU A 59 3.58 20.98 24.76
N ASP A 60 4.69 20.92 25.50
CA ASP A 60 4.69 21.00 26.96
C ASP A 60 4.11 22.33 27.47
N LYS A 61 4.22 23.41 26.68
CA LYS A 61 3.65 24.73 26.98
C LYS A 61 2.17 24.82 26.59
N THR A 62 1.80 24.37 25.40
CA THR A 62 0.44 24.56 24.87
C THR A 62 -0.55 23.47 25.32
N ARG A 63 -0.05 22.27 25.63
CA ARG A 63 -0.80 21.08 26.08
C ARG A 63 -2.02 20.77 25.19
N LYS A 64 -1.84 20.86 23.87
CA LYS A 64 -2.91 20.65 22.89
C LYS A 64 -3.10 19.19 22.48
N GLY A 65 -2.17 18.32 22.84
CA GLY A 65 -2.17 16.91 22.48
C GLY A 65 -1.93 16.70 20.99
N MET A 66 -1.00 17.43 20.37
CA MET A 66 -0.66 17.24 18.96
C MET A 66 0.04 15.89 18.74
N ILE A 67 -0.74 14.88 18.35
CA ILE A 67 -0.30 13.48 18.22
C ILE A 67 0.85 13.32 17.21
N GLU A 68 0.87 14.15 16.17
CA GLU A 68 1.86 14.13 15.08
C GLU A 68 3.29 14.24 15.61
N ILE A 69 3.52 15.05 16.66
CA ILE A 69 4.83 15.22 17.28
C ILE A 69 5.33 13.87 17.82
N TYR A 70 4.50 13.17 18.59
CA TYR A 70 4.88 11.91 19.22
C TYR A 70 4.94 10.74 18.21
N VAL A 71 4.07 10.76 17.20
CA VAL A 71 4.10 9.81 16.07
C VAL A 71 5.43 9.91 15.33
N TRP A 72 5.84 11.11 14.93
CA TRP A 72 7.08 11.30 14.20
C TRP A 72 8.32 11.06 15.06
N GLN A 73 8.27 11.37 16.36
CA GLN A 73 9.34 10.98 17.29
C GLN A 73 9.47 9.47 17.42
N ALA A 74 8.36 8.74 17.55
CA ALA A 74 8.40 7.28 17.62
C ALA A 74 9.04 6.68 16.35
N ILE A 75 8.61 7.16 15.17
CA ILE A 75 9.14 6.73 13.88
C ILE A 75 10.63 7.05 13.75
N LEU A 76 11.05 8.28 14.07
CA LEU A 76 12.46 8.69 14.03
C LEU A 76 13.33 7.79 14.90
N MET A 77 12.93 7.58 16.15
CA MET A 77 13.66 6.72 17.09
C MET A 77 13.73 5.28 16.59
N ALA A 78 12.65 4.75 16.01
CA ALA A 78 12.63 3.42 15.43
C ALA A 78 13.60 3.30 14.24
N ARG A 79 13.59 4.26 13.30
CA ARG A 79 14.52 4.29 12.16
C ARG A 79 15.98 4.43 12.60
N MET A 80 16.23 5.10 13.73
CA MET A 80 17.55 5.19 14.39
C MET A 80 17.90 3.98 15.27
N GLN A 81 17.09 2.92 15.30
CA GLN A 81 17.29 1.72 16.11
C GLN A 81 17.29 1.98 17.64
N ARG A 82 16.61 3.04 18.09
CA ARG A 82 16.43 3.44 19.49
C ARG A 82 15.07 2.95 20.01
N GLU A 83 14.87 1.63 20.07
CA GLU A 83 13.56 0.99 20.34
C GLU A 83 12.91 1.42 21.66
N ARG A 84 13.70 1.59 22.73
CA ARG A 84 13.19 2.03 24.05
C ARG A 84 12.56 3.42 24.01
N GLU A 85 13.19 4.33 23.28
CA GLU A 85 12.70 5.70 23.11
C GLU A 85 11.50 5.73 22.16
N ALA A 86 11.55 4.96 21.07
CA ALA A 86 10.43 4.78 20.16
C ALA A 86 9.18 4.32 20.91
N SER A 87 9.32 3.31 21.78
CA SER A 87 8.23 2.78 22.61
C SER A 87 7.65 3.84 23.57
N THR A 88 8.51 4.70 24.11
CA THR A 88 8.08 5.79 25.01
C THR A 88 7.20 6.81 24.28
N TYR A 89 7.60 7.23 23.09
CA TYR A 89 6.81 8.16 22.28
C TYR A 89 5.55 7.51 21.70
N LEU A 90 5.63 6.24 21.31
CA LEU A 90 4.49 5.48 20.81
C LEU A 90 3.39 5.33 21.88
N GLU A 91 3.77 5.12 23.15
CA GLU A 91 2.82 5.06 24.26
C GLU A 91 2.15 6.42 24.52
N ARG A 92 2.87 7.54 24.34
CA ARG A 92 2.25 8.89 24.40
C ARG A 92 1.25 9.09 23.26
N ALA A 93 1.61 8.72 22.04
CA ALA A 93 0.70 8.77 20.89
C ALA A 93 -0.55 7.89 21.12
N ARG A 94 -0.37 6.69 21.69
CA ARG A 94 -1.47 5.78 22.04
C ARG A 94 -2.46 6.43 23.00
N LYS A 95 -1.97 7.06 24.08
CA LYS A 95 -2.84 7.74 25.04
C LYS A 95 -3.68 8.85 24.42
N ILE A 96 -3.15 9.58 23.43
CA ILE A 96 -3.92 10.59 22.70
C ILE A 96 -4.97 9.92 21.81
N ALA A 97 -4.56 8.89 21.06
CA ALA A 97 -5.45 8.16 20.17
C ALA A 97 -6.61 7.45 20.91
N ASP A 98 -6.34 6.81 22.04
CA ASP A 98 -7.34 6.09 22.84
C ASP A 98 -8.38 7.04 23.46
N ASN A 99 -8.01 8.30 23.71
CA ASN A 99 -8.88 9.33 24.25
C ASN A 99 -9.55 10.20 23.16
N SER A 100 -9.37 9.84 21.89
CA SER A 100 -9.86 10.63 20.76
C SER A 100 -10.95 9.89 19.99
N GLU A 101 -12.03 10.59 19.69
CA GLU A 101 -13.06 10.11 18.78
C GLU A 101 -12.65 10.31 17.30
N LYS A 102 -11.52 10.97 17.03
CA LYS A 102 -11.07 11.28 15.66
C LYS A 102 -10.39 10.07 15.02
N PRO A 103 -10.98 9.45 13.97
CA PRO A 103 -10.41 8.26 13.33
C PRO A 103 -8.99 8.47 12.81
N LEU A 104 -8.68 9.70 12.35
CA LEU A 104 -7.34 10.07 11.88
C LEU A 104 -6.26 9.90 12.97
N GLN A 105 -6.54 10.25 14.22
CA GLN A 105 -5.55 10.14 15.30
C GLN A 105 -5.26 8.67 15.62
N ARG A 106 -6.29 7.82 15.60
CA ARG A 106 -6.15 6.37 15.70
C ARG A 106 -5.34 5.81 14.52
N GLY A 107 -5.60 6.28 13.30
CA GLY A 107 -4.86 5.92 12.10
C GLY A 107 -3.38 6.25 12.20
N LEU A 108 -3.04 7.47 12.64
CA LEU A 108 -1.64 7.92 12.83
C LEU A 108 -0.90 7.11 13.89
N TYR A 109 -1.55 6.78 15.01
CA TYR A 109 -0.96 5.89 16.02
C TYR A 109 -0.67 4.49 15.44
N LEU A 110 -1.65 3.89 14.76
CA LEU A 110 -1.49 2.56 14.14
C LEU A 110 -0.38 2.58 13.08
N TYR A 111 -0.24 3.68 12.34
CA TYR A 111 0.82 3.89 11.37
C TYR A 111 2.20 3.91 12.03
N ALA A 112 2.37 4.72 13.08
CA ALA A 112 3.62 4.74 13.86
C ALA A 112 3.94 3.37 14.45
N ARG A 113 2.94 2.68 15.00
CA ARG A 113 3.11 1.33 15.54
C ARG A 113 3.59 0.35 14.48
N GLY A 114 2.96 0.36 13.30
CA GLY A 114 3.33 -0.50 12.19
C GLY A 114 4.79 -0.33 11.79
N ILE A 115 5.25 0.93 11.69
CA ILE A 115 6.65 1.23 11.39
C ILE A 115 7.58 0.76 12.52
N CYS A 116 7.26 1.07 13.79
CA CYS A 116 8.06 0.63 14.93
C CYS A 116 8.21 -0.90 14.99
N ASP A 117 7.12 -1.64 14.75
CA ASP A 117 7.14 -3.10 14.70
C ASP A 117 7.97 -3.60 13.51
N SER A 118 7.88 -2.94 12.33
CA SER A 118 8.70 -3.30 11.18
C SER A 118 10.20 -2.99 11.37
N GLU A 119 10.53 -1.91 12.08
CA GLU A 119 11.92 -1.59 12.43
C GLU A 119 12.52 -2.54 13.45
N ALA A 120 11.69 -3.08 14.35
CA ALA A 120 12.11 -4.08 15.32
C ALA A 120 12.06 -5.54 14.78
N GLY A 121 11.83 -5.74 13.48
CA GLY A 121 11.76 -7.06 12.85
C GLY A 121 10.48 -7.86 13.12
N ARG A 122 9.47 -7.26 13.77
CA ARG A 122 8.15 -7.87 14.04
C ARG A 122 7.22 -7.69 12.84
N TYR A 123 7.60 -8.23 11.69
CA TYR A 123 6.93 -7.98 10.41
C TYR A 123 5.44 -8.36 10.39
N SER A 124 5.06 -9.47 11.02
CA SER A 124 3.66 -9.87 11.10
C SER A 124 2.81 -8.87 11.89
N ASP A 125 3.36 -8.24 12.92
CA ASP A 125 2.66 -7.25 13.75
C ASP A 125 2.58 -5.90 13.03
N ALA A 126 3.63 -5.56 12.29
CA ALA A 126 3.68 -4.40 11.42
C ALA A 126 2.56 -4.45 10.37
N VAL A 127 2.49 -5.56 9.61
CA VAL A 127 1.46 -5.78 8.59
C VAL A 127 0.06 -5.66 9.18
N ARG A 128 -0.23 -6.35 10.29
CA ARG A 128 -1.56 -6.25 10.95
C ARG A 128 -1.92 -4.84 11.38
N SER A 129 -0.94 -4.04 11.81
CA SER A 129 -1.16 -2.65 12.19
C SER A 129 -1.42 -1.78 10.96
N LEU A 130 -0.63 -1.94 9.89
CA LEU A 130 -0.75 -1.17 8.66
C LEU A 130 -2.01 -1.52 7.84
N GLU A 131 -2.48 -2.77 7.87
CA GLU A 131 -3.78 -3.14 7.28
C GLU A 131 -4.94 -2.43 7.98
N LYS A 132 -4.86 -2.24 9.31
CA LYS A 132 -5.83 -1.42 10.05
C LYS A 132 -5.73 0.06 9.69
N VAL A 133 -4.52 0.57 9.41
CA VAL A 133 -4.34 1.93 8.88
C VAL A 133 -5.05 2.07 7.54
N LEU A 134 -4.87 1.10 6.64
CA LEU A 134 -5.49 1.11 5.31
C LEU A 134 -7.03 1.12 5.42
N ARG A 135 -7.59 0.32 6.35
CA ARG A 135 -9.02 0.31 6.64
C ARG A 135 -9.52 1.67 7.13
N VAL A 136 -8.89 2.23 8.16
CA VAL A 136 -9.24 3.55 8.71
C VAL A 136 -9.14 4.63 7.63
N ALA A 137 -8.10 4.59 6.80
CA ALA A 137 -7.90 5.54 5.72
C ALA A 137 -9.05 5.49 4.69
N LYS A 138 -9.55 4.30 4.36
CA LYS A 138 -10.65 4.13 3.39
C LYS A 138 -12.00 4.52 3.96
N GLU A 139 -12.33 4.03 5.15
CA GLU A 139 -13.59 4.35 5.85
C GLU A 139 -13.76 5.85 6.08
N ASN A 140 -12.66 6.60 6.14
CA ASN A 140 -12.65 8.04 6.42
C ASN A 140 -12.12 8.88 5.25
N HIS A 141 -11.95 8.28 4.06
CA HIS A 141 -11.45 8.94 2.85
C HIS A 141 -10.13 9.75 3.05
N VAL A 142 -9.24 9.26 3.90
CA VAL A 142 -7.93 9.88 4.18
C VAL A 142 -6.88 9.33 3.21
N PHE A 143 -6.86 9.87 2.00
CA PHE A 143 -5.99 9.40 0.92
C PHE A 143 -4.49 9.39 1.25
N GLU A 144 -3.99 10.43 1.94
CA GLU A 144 -2.58 10.50 2.36
C GLU A 144 -2.18 9.28 3.20
N LEU A 145 -3.05 8.90 4.15
CA LEU A 145 -2.81 7.78 5.04
C LEU A 145 -2.90 6.44 4.31
N MET A 146 -3.75 6.36 3.28
CA MET A 146 -3.85 5.19 2.40
C MET A 146 -2.56 4.97 1.61
N VAL A 147 -2.04 6.03 0.95
CA VAL A 147 -0.77 5.95 0.20
C VAL A 147 0.38 5.55 1.11
N ARG A 148 0.46 6.16 2.31
CA ARG A 148 1.48 5.80 3.31
C ARG A 148 1.37 4.35 3.77
N ALA A 149 0.16 3.84 4.01
CA ALA A 149 -0.04 2.46 4.43
C ALA A 149 0.43 1.46 3.36
N GLU A 150 0.07 1.67 2.09
CA GLU A 150 0.52 0.79 0.99
C GLU A 150 2.05 0.80 0.84
N LEU A 151 2.69 1.96 0.95
CA LEU A 151 4.15 2.08 0.88
C LEU A 151 4.85 1.38 2.05
N GLU A 152 4.36 1.55 3.28
CA GLU A 152 4.96 0.90 4.45
C GLU A 152 4.63 -0.60 4.51
N LEU A 153 3.51 -1.06 3.93
CA LEU A 153 3.23 -2.49 3.74
C LEU A 153 4.22 -3.10 2.77
N SER A 154 4.41 -2.47 1.61
CA SER A 154 5.44 -2.86 0.63
C SER A 154 6.82 -2.95 1.28
N ARG A 155 7.21 -1.92 2.03
CA ARG A 155 8.48 -1.89 2.76
C ARG A 155 8.59 -3.00 3.81
N SER A 156 7.55 -3.21 4.62
CA SER A 156 7.56 -4.21 5.70
C SER A 156 7.77 -5.62 5.13
N TYR A 157 7.08 -5.95 4.03
CA TYR A 157 7.27 -7.21 3.33
C TYR A 157 8.66 -7.33 2.70
N MET A 158 9.16 -6.28 2.06
CA MET A 158 10.50 -6.27 1.51
C MET A 158 11.57 -6.50 2.58
N LYS A 159 11.46 -5.85 3.75
CA LYS A 159 12.36 -6.08 4.89
C LYS A 159 12.27 -7.53 5.39
N ALA A 160 11.06 -8.08 5.52
CA ALA A 160 10.86 -9.49 5.88
C ALA A 160 11.54 -10.47 4.91
N PHE A 161 11.53 -10.17 3.61
CA PHE A 161 12.28 -10.94 2.62
C PHE A 161 13.79 -10.81 2.81
N LEU A 162 14.31 -9.59 2.98
CA LEU A 162 15.75 -9.32 3.11
C LEU A 162 16.36 -9.92 4.38
N ASP A 163 15.56 -10.09 5.42
CA ASP A 163 15.92 -10.76 6.67
C ASP A 163 15.74 -12.29 6.61
N GLY A 164 15.33 -12.83 5.45
CA GLY A 164 15.13 -14.26 5.23
C GLY A 164 13.90 -14.84 5.95
N SER A 165 13.01 -13.99 6.45
CA SER A 165 11.86 -14.41 7.25
C SER A 165 10.68 -14.92 6.40
N ASN A 166 10.57 -14.53 5.13
CA ASN A 166 9.47 -14.93 4.26
C ASN A 166 9.81 -14.82 2.77
N GLN A 167 9.79 -15.94 2.04
CA GLN A 167 10.08 -15.98 0.59
C GLN A 167 8.95 -15.39 -0.27
N ASP A 168 7.70 -15.47 0.20
CA ASP A 168 6.53 -14.89 -0.51
C ASP A 168 6.43 -13.38 -0.33
N ALA A 169 7.25 -12.79 0.52
CA ALA A 169 7.12 -11.39 0.88
C ALA A 169 7.46 -10.43 -0.28
N LEU A 170 8.32 -10.80 -1.24
CA LEU A 170 8.52 -9.97 -2.43
C LEU A 170 7.25 -9.85 -3.28
N ALA A 171 6.51 -10.94 -3.45
CA ALA A 171 5.25 -10.92 -4.21
C ALA A 171 4.23 -10.01 -3.52
N ARG A 172 4.13 -10.08 -2.19
CA ARG A 172 3.26 -9.19 -1.40
C ARG A 172 3.71 -7.73 -1.45
N ALA A 173 5.02 -7.48 -1.44
CA ALA A 173 5.54 -6.13 -1.55
C ALA A 173 5.23 -5.50 -2.93
N ALA A 174 5.43 -6.27 -4.01
CA ALA A 174 5.04 -5.87 -5.37
C ALA A 174 3.54 -5.61 -5.47
N TYR A 175 2.72 -6.45 -4.84
CA TYR A 175 1.26 -6.32 -4.83
C TYR A 175 0.77 -4.98 -4.26
N HIS A 176 1.38 -4.49 -3.18
CA HIS A 176 1.07 -3.16 -2.62
C HIS A 176 1.57 -2.00 -3.49
N LEU A 177 2.68 -2.18 -4.22
CA LEU A 177 3.13 -1.17 -5.20
C LEU A 177 2.25 -1.12 -6.44
N ASP A 178 1.70 -2.25 -6.86
CA ASP A 178 0.72 -2.31 -7.94
C ASP A 178 -0.56 -1.55 -7.57
N ASP A 179 -1.03 -1.67 -6.32
CA ASP A 179 -2.15 -0.88 -5.80
C ASP A 179 -1.85 0.62 -5.91
N LEU A 180 -0.66 1.03 -5.48
CA LEU A 180 -0.23 2.43 -5.59
C LEU A 180 -0.08 2.91 -7.03
N ILE A 181 0.39 2.05 -7.94
CA ILE A 181 0.46 2.34 -9.37
C ILE A 181 -0.94 2.59 -9.91
N GLN A 182 -1.90 1.74 -9.54
CA GLN A 182 -3.28 1.86 -9.99
C GLN A 182 -3.94 3.13 -9.43
N ILE A 183 -3.80 3.38 -8.12
CA ILE A 183 -4.24 4.63 -7.48
C ILE A 183 -3.66 5.84 -8.20
N ALA A 184 -2.34 5.84 -8.46
CA ALA A 184 -1.67 6.97 -9.07
C ALA A 184 -2.13 7.22 -10.51
N LYS A 185 -2.48 6.16 -11.27
CA LYS A 185 -3.06 6.30 -12.61
C LYS A 185 -4.46 6.90 -12.56
N GLU A 186 -5.33 6.34 -11.72
CA GLU A 186 -6.72 6.78 -11.57
C GLU A 186 -6.81 8.25 -11.14
N GLN A 187 -5.92 8.65 -10.23
CA GLN A 187 -5.84 10.00 -9.69
C GLN A 187 -4.93 10.94 -10.50
N GLU A 188 -4.36 10.47 -11.62
CA GLU A 188 -3.45 11.22 -12.48
C GLU A 188 -2.22 11.80 -11.73
N LEU A 189 -1.77 11.12 -10.68
CA LEU A 189 -0.64 11.48 -9.83
C LEU A 189 0.68 10.99 -10.45
N GLN A 190 1.08 11.63 -11.55
CA GLN A 190 2.20 11.20 -12.38
C GLN A 190 3.53 10.97 -11.63
N SER A 191 3.88 11.83 -10.66
CA SER A 191 5.12 11.62 -9.87
C SER A 191 5.02 10.43 -8.92
N LEU A 192 3.85 10.18 -8.32
CA LEU A 192 3.62 8.97 -7.52
C LEU A 192 3.67 7.74 -8.43
N TYR A 193 3.07 7.81 -9.62
CA TYR A 193 3.08 6.72 -10.59
C TYR A 193 4.51 6.34 -11.00
N ALA A 194 5.33 7.33 -11.39
CA ALA A 194 6.72 7.11 -11.73
C ALA A 194 7.54 6.57 -10.54
N GLN A 195 7.37 7.12 -9.33
CA GLN A 195 8.07 6.64 -8.14
C GLN A 195 7.69 5.20 -7.78
N SER A 196 6.41 4.84 -7.86
CA SER A 196 5.94 3.48 -7.59
C SER A 196 6.46 2.47 -8.62
N LEU A 197 6.58 2.86 -9.89
CA LEU A 197 7.23 2.05 -10.92
C LEU A 197 8.72 1.80 -10.61
N LEU A 198 9.47 2.83 -10.17
CA LEU A 198 10.88 2.68 -9.77
C LEU A 198 11.03 1.74 -8.56
N LEU A 199 10.14 1.85 -7.59
CA LEU A 199 10.15 0.95 -6.42
C LEU A 199 9.81 -0.49 -6.86
N ARG A 200 8.84 -0.67 -7.75
CA ARG A 200 8.46 -2.00 -8.22
C ARG A 200 9.55 -2.62 -9.07
N SER A 201 10.25 -1.85 -9.91
CA SER A 201 11.40 -2.36 -10.66
C SER A 201 12.48 -2.89 -9.71
N GLN A 202 12.78 -2.21 -8.61
CA GLN A 202 13.75 -2.68 -7.61
C GLN A 202 13.32 -4.02 -6.98
N ILE A 203 12.03 -4.19 -6.67
CA ILE A 203 11.47 -5.45 -6.17
C ILE A 203 11.51 -6.56 -7.23
N LEU A 204 11.23 -6.23 -8.49
CA LEU A 204 11.30 -7.18 -9.60
C LEU A 204 12.74 -7.66 -9.85
N VAL A 205 13.73 -6.78 -9.70
CA VAL A 205 15.16 -7.18 -9.74
C VAL A 205 15.50 -8.14 -8.59
N LEU A 206 15.03 -7.85 -7.37
CA LEU A 206 15.18 -8.76 -6.22
C LEU A 206 14.55 -10.14 -6.50
N ALA A 207 13.45 -10.18 -7.25
CA ALA A 207 12.76 -11.40 -7.66
C ALA A 207 13.37 -12.07 -8.92
N GLY A 208 14.45 -11.53 -9.49
CA GLY A 208 15.06 -12.04 -10.71
C GLY A 208 14.30 -11.73 -12.01
N LYS A 209 13.25 -10.90 -11.94
CA LYS A 209 12.38 -10.53 -13.07
C LYS A 209 12.90 -9.29 -13.81
N THR A 210 14.10 -9.39 -14.37
CA THR A 210 14.83 -8.25 -14.95
C THR A 210 14.14 -7.63 -16.18
N HIS A 211 13.44 -8.43 -16.99
CA HIS A 211 12.70 -7.92 -18.14
C HIS A 211 11.52 -7.03 -17.74
N GLU A 212 10.71 -7.48 -16.77
CA GLU A 212 9.60 -6.72 -16.20
C GLU A 212 10.12 -5.44 -15.52
N ALA A 213 11.22 -5.55 -14.76
CA ALA A 213 11.87 -4.42 -14.13
C ALA A 213 12.31 -3.36 -15.15
N LYS A 214 12.88 -3.78 -16.29
CA LYS A 214 13.28 -2.87 -17.37
C LYS A 214 12.07 -2.13 -17.95
N GLY A 215 10.96 -2.82 -18.19
CA GLY A 215 9.73 -2.20 -18.67
C GLY A 215 9.15 -1.17 -17.69
N ASP A 216 9.32 -1.38 -16.38
CA ASP A 216 8.95 -0.40 -15.36
C ASP A 216 9.85 0.84 -15.38
N LEU A 217 11.16 0.66 -15.52
CA LEU A 217 12.12 1.77 -15.60
C LEU A 217 11.90 2.64 -16.84
N GLU A 218 11.64 2.03 -18.00
CA GLU A 218 11.35 2.76 -19.24
C GLU A 218 10.09 3.63 -19.09
N ARG A 219 9.02 3.04 -18.51
CA ARG A 219 7.78 3.78 -18.21
C ARG A 219 8.01 4.89 -17.19
N ALA A 220 8.73 4.61 -16.11
CA ALA A 220 9.05 5.59 -15.08
C ALA A 220 9.84 6.77 -15.66
N SER A 221 10.84 6.51 -16.51
CA SER A 221 11.64 7.54 -17.19
C SER A 221 10.79 8.39 -18.13
N SER A 222 9.90 7.77 -18.91
CA SER A 222 8.98 8.47 -19.81
C SER A 222 8.04 9.42 -19.04
N VAL A 223 7.41 8.92 -17.97
CA VAL A 223 6.52 9.73 -17.11
C VAL A 223 7.31 10.84 -16.41
N ALA A 224 8.49 10.53 -15.88
CA ALA A 224 9.37 11.50 -15.22
C ALA A 224 9.79 12.64 -16.17
N SER A 225 10.10 12.31 -17.42
CA SER A 225 10.39 13.27 -18.48
C SER A 225 9.20 14.16 -18.80
N PHE A 226 8.01 13.59 -18.91
CA PHE A 226 6.77 14.33 -19.13
C PHE A 226 6.48 15.34 -18.01
N VAL A 227 6.66 14.94 -16.74
CA VAL A 227 6.45 15.86 -15.60
C VAL A 227 7.64 16.79 -15.32
N GLY A 228 8.78 16.58 -15.97
CA GLY A 228 10.02 17.33 -15.78
C GLY A 228 10.67 17.12 -14.40
N ASP A 229 10.53 15.93 -13.82
CA ASP A 229 11.19 15.57 -12.55
C ASP A 229 12.58 14.97 -12.84
N THR A 230 13.60 15.83 -12.83
CA THR A 230 14.98 15.45 -13.14
C THR A 230 15.58 14.45 -12.15
N ARG A 231 15.08 14.39 -10.91
CA ARG A 231 15.51 13.39 -9.93
C ARG A 231 15.05 12.01 -10.37
N LEU A 232 13.76 11.85 -10.68
CA LEU A 232 13.20 10.59 -11.14
C LEU A 232 13.84 10.11 -12.45
N ILE A 233 14.12 11.03 -13.38
CA ILE A 233 14.84 10.69 -14.64
C ILE A 233 16.20 10.09 -14.33
N ARG A 234 17.02 10.77 -13.52
CA ARG A 234 18.37 10.30 -13.15
C ARG A 234 18.33 8.96 -12.41
N GLU A 235 17.34 8.79 -11.54
CA GLU A 235 17.16 7.55 -10.78
C GLU A 235 16.80 6.37 -11.71
N ALA A 236 15.89 6.60 -12.66
CA ALA A 236 15.55 5.61 -13.68
C ALA A 236 16.76 5.25 -14.56
N GLU A 237 17.50 6.25 -15.05
CA GLU A 237 18.70 6.07 -15.87
C GLU A 237 19.81 5.30 -15.15
N MET A 238 20.06 5.64 -13.88
CA MET A 238 21.04 4.94 -13.05
C MET A 238 20.68 3.46 -12.86
N GLN A 239 19.40 3.17 -12.60
CA GLN A 239 18.93 1.80 -12.44
C GLN A 239 18.97 1.02 -13.77
N MET A 240 18.61 1.65 -14.90
CA MET A 240 18.74 1.04 -16.23
C MET A 240 20.20 0.73 -16.58
N GLY A 241 21.13 1.64 -16.26
CA GLY A 241 22.56 1.41 -16.45
C GLY A 241 23.07 0.21 -15.66
N THR A 242 22.63 0.08 -14.40
CA THR A 242 22.95 -1.07 -13.54
C THR A 242 22.41 -2.39 -14.12
N LEU A 243 21.21 -2.40 -14.71
CA LEU A 243 20.66 -3.59 -15.36
C LEU A 243 21.39 -3.97 -16.65
N ALA A 244 21.82 -2.99 -17.45
CA ALA A 244 22.46 -3.23 -18.74
C ALA A 244 23.84 -3.87 -18.62
N THR A 245 24.58 -3.62 -17.54
CA THR A 245 25.94 -4.16 -17.33
C THR A 245 25.97 -5.64 -16.94
N SER A 246 24.83 -6.34 -16.91
CA SER A 246 24.69 -7.79 -16.63
C SER A 246 25.30 -8.27 -15.30
N GLN A 247 25.69 -7.34 -14.42
CA GLN A 247 25.84 -7.64 -13.01
C GLN A 247 24.43 -7.76 -12.47
N ILE A 248 23.79 -8.93 -12.64
CA ILE A 248 22.57 -9.25 -11.89
C ILE A 248 22.99 -9.10 -10.44
N PRO A 249 22.48 -8.08 -9.74
CA PRO A 249 22.90 -7.89 -8.38
C PRO A 249 22.44 -9.15 -7.63
N SER A 250 23.37 -9.87 -7.01
CA SER A 250 22.95 -10.81 -5.97
C SER A 250 22.04 -10.05 -5.00
N PRO A 251 21.06 -10.70 -4.34
CA PRO A 251 20.23 -10.04 -3.33
C PRO A 251 21.05 -9.35 -2.21
N THR A 252 22.32 -9.73 -2.06
CA THR A 252 23.32 -9.14 -1.18
C THR A 252 24.05 -7.91 -1.74
N SER A 253 24.06 -7.69 -3.06
CA SER A 253 24.71 -6.56 -3.74
C SER A 253 23.76 -5.44 -4.15
N ILE A 254 22.45 -5.64 -4.02
CA ILE A 254 21.47 -4.55 -4.16
C ILE A 254 21.73 -3.55 -3.05
N ASP A 255 21.83 -2.27 -3.42
CA ASP A 255 21.98 -1.17 -2.48
C ASP A 255 20.71 -1.08 -1.61
N ARG A 256 20.68 -1.89 -0.54
CA ARG A 256 19.61 -1.91 0.47
C ARG A 256 19.39 -0.51 1.03
N SER A 257 20.45 0.30 1.12
CA SER A 257 20.39 1.68 1.60
C SER A 257 19.73 2.61 0.58
N GLY A 258 19.96 2.41 -0.72
CA GLY A 258 19.34 3.16 -1.81
C GLY A 258 17.85 2.89 -1.92
N LEU A 259 17.45 1.62 -1.88
CA LEU A 259 16.05 1.20 -1.88
C LEU A 259 15.29 1.69 -0.63
N ALA A 260 15.89 1.55 0.56
CA ALA A 260 15.32 2.08 1.79
C ALA A 260 15.10 3.60 1.72
N ARG A 261 16.08 4.37 1.22
CA ARG A 261 15.97 5.82 1.01
C ARG A 261 14.88 6.19 0.00
N SER A 262 14.73 5.40 -1.06
CA SER A 262 13.71 5.62 -2.08
C SER A 262 12.30 5.42 -1.51
N LEU A 263 12.12 4.39 -0.68
CA LEU A 263 10.88 4.15 0.07
C LEU A 263 10.60 5.23 1.11
N ASP A 264 11.60 5.64 1.90
CA ASP A 264 11.48 6.74 2.87
C ASP A 264 11.02 8.03 2.19
N ARG A 265 11.57 8.33 1.02
CA ARG A 265 11.17 9.51 0.24
C ARG A 265 9.74 9.39 -0.26
N ALA A 266 9.36 8.22 -0.79
CA ALA A 266 8.03 8.00 -1.35
C ALA A 266 6.92 8.16 -0.29
N THR A 267 7.18 7.79 0.97
CA THR A 267 6.19 7.92 2.06
C THR A 267 5.92 9.36 2.47
N GLY A 268 6.77 10.29 2.04
CA GLY A 268 6.54 11.74 2.11
C GLY A 268 5.60 12.27 1.02
N PHE A 269 5.01 11.41 0.18
CA PHE A 269 4.01 11.82 -0.79
C PHE A 269 2.81 12.46 -0.09
N ARG A 270 2.48 13.68 -0.53
CA ARG A 270 1.21 14.32 -0.20
C ARG A 270 0.55 14.77 -1.51
N PRO A 271 -0.70 14.36 -1.77
CA PRO A 271 -1.42 14.92 -2.91
C PRO A 271 -1.61 16.42 -2.67
N ALA A 272 -1.57 17.22 -3.72
CA ALA A 272 -2.00 18.60 -3.58
C ALA A 272 -3.14 18.92 -4.56
N GLY A 273 -4.16 19.59 -4.02
CA GLY A 273 -5.44 19.76 -4.70
C GLY A 273 -6.46 18.69 -4.33
N GLN A 274 -7.63 18.81 -4.96
CA GLN A 274 -8.70 17.83 -4.81
C GLN A 274 -8.39 16.59 -5.65
N LEU A 275 -8.70 15.43 -5.08
CA LEU A 275 -8.61 14.16 -5.79
C LEU A 275 -9.68 14.09 -6.86
N LYS A 276 -9.37 13.39 -7.94
CA LYS A 276 -10.31 13.13 -9.02
C LYS A 276 -11.36 12.14 -8.53
N GLU A 277 -12.62 12.42 -8.85
CA GLU A 277 -13.68 11.44 -8.71
C GLU A 277 -13.47 10.32 -9.74
N VAL A 278 -13.25 9.11 -9.24
CA VAL A 278 -13.01 7.93 -10.08
C VAL A 278 -14.35 7.21 -10.19
N PRO A 279 -14.94 7.10 -11.39
CA PRO A 279 -16.21 6.42 -11.55
C PRO A 279 -16.07 4.95 -11.17
N ARG A 280 -17.02 4.46 -10.38
CA ARG A 280 -17.04 3.07 -9.97
C ARG A 280 -17.31 2.16 -11.17
N PRO A 281 -16.50 1.11 -11.38
CA PRO A 281 -16.74 0.12 -12.43
C PRO A 281 -18.06 -0.64 -12.23
N ASP A 282 -18.70 -1.01 -13.32
CA ASP A 282 -19.84 -1.93 -13.29
C ASP A 282 -19.35 -3.31 -12.85
N LEU A 283 -20.07 -3.91 -11.92
CA LEU A 283 -19.77 -5.24 -11.40
C LEU A 283 -20.72 -6.23 -12.07
N HIS A 284 -20.19 -7.37 -12.52
CA HIS A 284 -20.99 -8.37 -13.23
C HIS A 284 -21.19 -9.62 -12.37
N VAL A 285 -20.10 -10.29 -11.98
CA VAL A 285 -20.16 -11.57 -11.26
C VAL A 285 -19.03 -11.68 -10.24
N LEU A 286 -19.34 -12.14 -9.03
CA LEU A 286 -18.36 -12.55 -8.01
C LEU A 286 -18.45 -14.06 -7.82
N LEU A 287 -17.33 -14.75 -7.89
CA LEU A 287 -17.23 -16.20 -7.71
C LEU A 287 -16.22 -16.51 -6.61
N THR A 288 -16.48 -17.57 -5.86
CA THR A 288 -15.49 -18.18 -4.95
C THR A 288 -15.32 -19.63 -5.33
N LEU A 289 -14.06 -20.03 -5.53
CA LEU A 289 -13.65 -21.38 -5.89
C LEU A 289 -12.80 -21.97 -4.77
N ASP A 290 -12.97 -23.25 -4.50
CA ASP A 290 -12.02 -24.01 -3.70
C ASP A 290 -10.70 -24.13 -4.48
N ARG A 291 -9.58 -23.83 -3.80
CA ARG A 291 -8.27 -23.72 -4.44
C ARG A 291 -7.69 -25.07 -4.83
N GLU A 292 -8.03 -26.14 -4.11
CA GLU A 292 -7.49 -27.48 -4.37
C GLU A 292 -8.25 -28.18 -5.51
N SER A 293 -9.58 -28.15 -5.45
CA SER A 293 -10.45 -28.83 -6.41
C SER A 293 -10.83 -27.98 -7.63
N GLY A 294 -10.76 -26.65 -7.51
CA GLY A 294 -11.28 -25.72 -8.52
C GLY A 294 -12.81 -25.63 -8.56
N LEU A 295 -13.51 -26.32 -7.67
CA LEU A 295 -14.98 -26.32 -7.63
C LEU A 295 -15.51 -24.96 -7.16
N THR A 296 -16.59 -24.52 -7.79
CA THR A 296 -17.29 -23.31 -7.38
C THR A 296 -18.04 -23.55 -6.08
N GLU A 297 -17.74 -22.76 -5.06
CA GLU A 297 -18.41 -22.77 -3.75
C GLU A 297 -19.56 -21.75 -3.71
N PHE A 298 -19.32 -20.55 -4.26
CA PHE A 298 -20.26 -19.43 -4.18
C PHE A 298 -20.25 -18.61 -5.47
N VAL A 299 -21.42 -18.12 -5.89
CA VAL A 299 -21.60 -17.22 -7.04
C VAL A 299 -22.63 -16.16 -6.70
N HIS A 300 -22.24 -14.91 -6.84
CA HIS A 300 -23.15 -13.77 -6.80
C HIS A 300 -23.17 -13.06 -8.17
N ARG A 301 -24.36 -12.70 -8.64
CA ARG A 301 -24.55 -11.93 -9.87
C ARG A 301 -25.08 -10.55 -9.51
N PHE A 302 -24.33 -9.53 -9.88
CA PHE A 302 -24.72 -8.13 -9.65
C PHE A 302 -25.74 -7.67 -10.69
N GLU A 303 -25.61 -8.16 -11.93
CA GLU A 303 -26.53 -7.91 -13.04
C GLU A 303 -27.30 -9.19 -13.38
N THR A 304 -28.62 -9.07 -13.56
CA THR A 304 -29.49 -10.21 -13.90
C THR A 304 -29.37 -10.67 -15.35
N ASP A 305 -28.82 -9.82 -16.21
CA ASP A 305 -28.96 -9.95 -17.66
C ASP A 305 -27.79 -10.75 -18.27
N ILE A 306 -26.70 -10.91 -17.51
CA ILE A 306 -25.55 -11.72 -17.89
C ILE A 306 -25.79 -13.18 -17.48
N GLN A 307 -26.23 -13.99 -18.44
CA GLN A 307 -26.31 -15.45 -18.28
C GLN A 307 -24.91 -16.08 -18.38
N MET A 308 -24.16 -15.98 -17.28
CA MET A 308 -22.89 -16.66 -17.11
C MET A 308 -23.06 -17.93 -16.27
N ASP A 309 -22.64 -19.07 -16.81
CA ASP A 309 -22.60 -20.35 -16.09
C ASP A 309 -21.38 -20.36 -15.16
N GLY A 310 -21.64 -20.41 -13.85
CA GLY A 310 -20.59 -20.40 -12.83
C GLY A 310 -19.65 -21.60 -12.93
N ILE A 311 -20.13 -22.74 -13.43
CA ILE A 311 -19.32 -23.96 -13.61
C ILE A 311 -18.32 -23.77 -14.75
N LEU A 312 -18.76 -23.18 -15.87
CA LEU A 312 -17.89 -22.89 -17.01
C LEU A 312 -16.80 -21.87 -16.64
N ILE A 313 -17.18 -20.82 -15.90
CA ILE A 313 -16.21 -19.80 -15.44
C ILE A 313 -15.24 -20.39 -14.43
N GLY A 314 -15.73 -21.17 -13.45
CA GLY A 314 -14.87 -21.87 -12.50
C GLY A 314 -13.86 -22.77 -13.22
N GLY A 315 -14.33 -23.60 -14.15
CA GLY A 315 -13.48 -24.45 -14.97
C GLY A 315 -12.44 -23.68 -15.78
N PHE A 316 -12.83 -22.55 -16.39
CA PHE A 316 -11.91 -21.67 -17.11
C PHE A 316 -10.83 -21.07 -16.21
N ILE A 317 -11.21 -20.54 -15.03
CA ILE A 317 -10.28 -19.96 -14.05
C ILE A 317 -9.30 -21.02 -13.56
N SER A 318 -9.80 -22.21 -13.19
CA SER A 318 -8.96 -23.33 -12.75
C SER A 318 -7.98 -23.77 -13.85
N ALA A 319 -8.43 -23.82 -15.10
CA ALA A 319 -7.56 -24.16 -16.24
C ALA A 319 -6.46 -23.12 -16.44
N ILE A 320 -6.78 -21.82 -16.37
CA ILE A 320 -5.78 -20.74 -16.47
C ILE A 320 -4.78 -20.81 -15.33
N ILE A 321 -5.23 -21.03 -14.10
CA ILE A 321 -4.35 -21.09 -12.94
C ILE A 321 -3.42 -22.28 -13.04
N SER A 322 -3.94 -23.46 -13.41
CA SER A 322 -3.13 -24.66 -13.66
C SER A 322 -2.11 -24.43 -14.78
N PHE A 323 -2.52 -23.80 -15.88
CA PHE A 323 -1.61 -23.46 -16.97
C PHE A 323 -0.51 -22.49 -16.52
N THR A 324 -0.89 -21.46 -15.77
CA THR A 324 0.04 -20.43 -15.28
C THR A 324 1.04 -21.02 -14.29
N SER A 325 0.61 -21.90 -13.38
CA SER A 325 1.50 -22.56 -12.42
C SER A 325 2.49 -23.50 -13.12
N HIS A 326 2.08 -24.16 -14.21
CA HIS A 326 3.01 -24.98 -15.01
C HIS A 326 4.06 -24.14 -15.75
N LEU A 327 3.68 -22.95 -16.23
CA LEU A 327 4.61 -22.08 -16.96
C LEU A 327 5.54 -21.27 -16.05
N MET A 328 5.02 -20.79 -14.91
CA MET A 328 5.70 -19.83 -14.05
C MET A 328 6.14 -20.43 -12.70
N GLY A 329 5.82 -21.70 -12.44
CA GLY A 329 5.94 -22.31 -11.11
C GLY A 329 4.91 -21.75 -10.13
N ASP A 330 5.10 -22.04 -8.84
CA ASP A 330 4.24 -21.48 -7.77
C ASP A 330 4.55 -19.99 -7.46
N VAL A 331 5.50 -19.39 -8.18
CA VAL A 331 6.02 -18.06 -7.89
C VAL A 331 5.25 -17.00 -8.67
N GLY A 332 4.10 -16.62 -8.12
CA GLY A 332 3.30 -15.50 -8.60
C GLY A 332 1.90 -15.94 -9.02
N LEU A 333 0.91 -15.43 -8.29
CA LEU A 333 -0.49 -15.73 -8.56
C LEU A 333 -1.06 -14.73 -9.58
N LEU A 334 -1.86 -15.22 -10.51
CA LEU A 334 -2.44 -14.40 -11.57
C LEU A 334 -3.44 -13.41 -10.98
N ARG A 335 -3.15 -12.11 -11.08
CA ARG A 335 -3.91 -11.09 -10.34
C ARG A 335 -5.10 -10.52 -11.11
N SER A 336 -4.95 -10.36 -12.41
CA SER A 336 -6.04 -9.98 -13.29
C SER A 336 -5.81 -10.42 -14.73
N ILE A 337 -6.91 -10.56 -15.47
CA ILE A 337 -6.94 -10.75 -16.92
C ILE A 337 -7.82 -9.64 -17.49
N ASN A 338 -7.24 -8.83 -18.36
CA ASN A 338 -7.97 -7.81 -19.09
C ASN A 338 -8.31 -8.35 -20.48
N HIS A 339 -9.59 -8.35 -20.83
CA HIS A 339 -10.09 -8.73 -22.16
C HIS A 339 -11.09 -7.66 -22.62
N GLU A 340 -11.09 -7.31 -23.90
CA GLU A 340 -11.96 -6.26 -24.45
C GLU A 340 -13.41 -6.37 -23.92
N GLY A 341 -13.81 -5.40 -23.10
CA GLY A 341 -15.13 -5.29 -22.49
C GLY A 341 -15.26 -5.71 -21.01
N PHE A 342 -14.30 -6.43 -20.43
CA PHE A 342 -14.31 -6.77 -19.00
C PHE A 342 -12.92 -7.08 -18.43
N VAL A 343 -12.79 -6.97 -17.11
CA VAL A 343 -11.64 -7.46 -16.36
C VAL A 343 -12.07 -8.59 -15.42
N LEU A 344 -11.27 -9.65 -15.39
CA LEU A 344 -11.32 -10.67 -14.35
C LEU A 344 -10.26 -10.34 -13.30
N LEU A 345 -10.68 -10.02 -12.08
CA LEU A 345 -9.81 -9.78 -10.93
C LEU A 345 -9.81 -11.02 -10.04
N MET A 346 -8.66 -11.38 -9.46
CA MET A 346 -8.55 -12.55 -8.59
C MET A 346 -7.80 -12.22 -7.30
N GLU A 347 -8.33 -12.71 -6.19
CA GLU A 347 -7.71 -12.69 -4.87
C GLU A 347 -7.60 -14.11 -4.33
N TYR A 348 -6.49 -14.39 -3.66
CA TYR A 348 -6.13 -15.73 -3.21
C TYR A 348 -6.05 -15.78 -1.69
N THR A 349 -6.74 -16.75 -1.11
CA THR A 349 -6.62 -17.10 0.31
C THR A 349 -5.88 -18.43 0.44
N PRO A 350 -5.57 -18.89 1.66
CA PRO A 350 -4.98 -20.22 1.85
C PRO A 350 -5.78 -21.33 1.18
N ARG A 351 -7.11 -21.21 1.08
CA ARG A 351 -8.00 -22.26 0.58
C ARG A 351 -8.85 -21.90 -0.62
N ARG A 352 -8.92 -20.63 -0.98
CA ARG A 352 -9.89 -20.16 -1.97
C ARG A 352 -9.28 -19.24 -2.98
N ILE A 353 -9.91 -19.22 -4.14
CA ILE A 353 -9.72 -18.22 -5.18
C ILE A 353 -11.03 -17.45 -5.28
N VAL A 354 -10.98 -16.16 -5.03
CA VAL A 354 -12.13 -15.27 -5.16
C VAL A 354 -11.93 -14.44 -6.41
N ALA A 355 -12.87 -14.53 -7.34
CA ALA A 355 -12.79 -13.89 -8.64
C ALA A 355 -13.94 -12.90 -8.84
N LEU A 356 -13.64 -11.70 -9.35
CA LEU A 356 -14.63 -10.67 -9.68
C LEU A 356 -14.50 -10.29 -11.15
N ILE A 357 -15.62 -10.34 -11.86
CA ILE A 357 -15.76 -9.83 -13.22
C ILE A 357 -16.38 -8.43 -13.15
N ALA A 358 -15.69 -7.44 -13.71
CA ALA A 358 -16.12 -6.04 -13.74
C ALA A 358 -15.82 -5.41 -15.10
N SER A 359 -16.42 -4.26 -15.42
CA SER A 359 -16.21 -3.59 -16.71
C SER A 359 -14.78 -3.03 -16.87
N GLN A 360 -14.16 -2.62 -15.77
CA GLN A 360 -12.77 -2.15 -15.74
C GLN A 360 -12.15 -2.37 -14.35
N GLU A 361 -10.82 -2.38 -14.29
CA GLU A 361 -10.09 -2.50 -13.04
C GLU A 361 -10.05 -1.15 -12.31
N SER A 362 -10.38 -1.14 -11.01
CA SER A 362 -10.07 -0.01 -10.14
C SER A 362 -9.49 -0.44 -8.79
N PHE A 363 -8.76 0.46 -8.14
CA PHE A 363 -8.23 0.22 -6.80
C PHE A 363 -9.34 -0.05 -5.78
N GLU A 364 -10.45 0.68 -5.87
CA GLU A 364 -11.61 0.48 -5.00
C GLU A 364 -12.14 -0.95 -5.12
N ILE A 365 -12.44 -1.42 -6.34
CA ILE A 365 -13.02 -2.76 -6.51
C ILE A 365 -12.03 -3.88 -6.13
N ARG A 366 -10.72 -3.67 -6.34
CA ARG A 366 -9.70 -4.61 -5.86
C ARG A 366 -9.70 -4.71 -4.34
N TYR A 367 -9.84 -3.58 -3.66
CA TYR A 367 -9.93 -3.58 -2.21
C TYR A 367 -11.18 -4.28 -1.72
N LEU A 368 -12.35 -3.97 -2.29
CA LEU A 368 -13.61 -4.63 -1.94
C LEU A 368 -13.52 -6.14 -2.16
N LEU A 369 -12.89 -6.57 -3.26
CA LEU A 369 -12.61 -7.99 -3.53
C LEU A 369 -11.73 -8.63 -2.45
N ARG A 370 -10.63 -7.96 -2.06
CA ARG A 370 -9.74 -8.44 -1.00
C ARG A 370 -10.46 -8.53 0.34
N GLU A 371 -11.23 -7.51 0.69
CA GLU A 371 -12.00 -7.47 1.93
C GLU A 371 -13.02 -8.60 1.96
N PHE A 372 -13.75 -8.83 0.86
CA PHE A 372 -14.65 -9.96 0.74
C PHE A 372 -13.90 -11.28 0.89
N ALA A 373 -12.78 -11.48 0.19
CA ALA A 373 -12.00 -12.70 0.25
C ALA A 373 -11.51 -13.01 1.67
N GLN A 374 -11.05 -12.00 2.41
CA GLN A 374 -10.62 -12.15 3.80
C GLN A 374 -11.81 -12.51 4.72
N ARG A 375 -12.91 -11.76 4.66
CA ARG A 375 -14.09 -12.04 5.50
C ARG A 375 -14.72 -13.39 5.18
N TYR A 376 -14.74 -13.78 3.92
CA TYR A 376 -15.23 -15.09 3.48
C TYR A 376 -14.34 -16.21 4.02
N GLU A 377 -13.01 -16.08 3.91
CA GLU A 377 -12.07 -17.07 4.44
C GLU A 377 -12.22 -17.27 5.96
N GLU A 378 -12.36 -16.17 6.70
CA GLU A 378 -12.58 -16.20 8.16
C GLU A 378 -13.93 -16.84 8.52
N ALA A 379 -15.00 -16.47 7.83
CA ALA A 379 -16.35 -16.97 8.11
C ALA A 379 -16.53 -18.46 7.79
N TYR A 380 -15.84 -18.93 6.75
CA TYR A 380 -15.94 -20.30 6.24
C TYR A 380 -14.66 -21.08 6.47
N ALA A 381 -13.97 -20.79 7.57
CA ALA A 381 -12.65 -21.32 7.86
C ALA A 381 -12.61 -22.82 8.19
N THR A 382 -13.73 -23.54 8.19
CA THR A 382 -13.78 -24.99 8.45
C THR A 382 -14.62 -25.74 7.43
N THR A 383 -15.30 -25.04 6.53
CA THR A 383 -16.13 -25.64 5.48
C THR A 383 -15.22 -26.24 4.41
N ARG A 384 -15.38 -27.52 4.12
CA ARG A 384 -14.84 -28.19 2.93
C ARG A 384 -16.01 -28.61 2.08
N VAL A 385 -16.09 -28.07 0.87
CA VAL A 385 -17.13 -28.46 -0.08
C VAL A 385 -16.67 -29.75 -0.77
N SER A 386 -17.26 -30.89 -0.41
CA SER A 386 -17.03 -32.16 -1.12
C SER A 386 -17.90 -32.30 -2.37
N ASP A 387 -19.06 -31.63 -2.42
CA ASP A 387 -20.10 -31.84 -3.42
C ASP A 387 -20.77 -30.52 -3.87
N GLY A 388 -20.08 -29.72 -4.70
CA GLY A 388 -20.67 -28.61 -5.46
C GLY A 388 -21.34 -27.47 -4.67
N ILE A 389 -22.01 -26.56 -5.40
CA ILE A 389 -22.63 -25.34 -4.85
C ILE A 389 -23.84 -25.72 -3.97
N ARG A 390 -23.71 -25.60 -2.65
CA ARG A 390 -24.84 -25.68 -1.69
C ARG A 390 -25.22 -24.29 -1.23
N ALA A 391 -26.17 -23.68 -1.93
CA ALA A 391 -26.55 -22.27 -1.74
C ALA A 391 -26.99 -21.94 -0.30
N ASP A 392 -27.55 -22.92 0.42
CA ASP A 392 -27.97 -22.82 1.83
C ASP A 392 -26.80 -22.74 2.82
N GLU A 393 -25.62 -23.25 2.47
CA GLU A 393 -24.44 -23.20 3.33
C GLU A 393 -23.76 -21.81 3.32
N PHE A 394 -24.09 -20.95 2.35
CA PHE A 394 -23.42 -19.67 2.11
C PHE A 394 -24.30 -18.41 2.32
N ASP A 395 -25.39 -18.50 3.08
CA ASP A 395 -26.28 -17.36 3.37
C ASP A 395 -25.57 -16.11 3.94
N ARG A 396 -24.47 -16.29 4.69
CA ARG A 396 -23.68 -15.16 5.19
C ARG A 396 -22.87 -14.48 4.09
N ALA A 397 -22.48 -15.20 3.04
CA ALA A 397 -21.73 -14.65 1.91
C ALA A 397 -22.57 -13.60 1.15
N GLU A 398 -23.85 -13.88 0.89
CA GLU A 398 -24.77 -12.89 0.29
C GLU A 398 -24.86 -11.60 1.10
N ARG A 399 -24.92 -11.72 2.44
CA ARG A 399 -24.90 -10.55 3.32
C ARG A 399 -23.58 -9.77 3.21
N MET A 400 -22.44 -10.47 3.18
CA MET A 400 -21.13 -9.84 2.97
C MET A 400 -21.08 -9.10 1.64
N VAL A 401 -21.63 -9.67 0.56
CA VAL A 401 -21.67 -8.98 -0.74
C VAL A 401 -22.42 -7.66 -0.63
N ARG A 402 -23.59 -7.65 0.03
CA ARG A 402 -24.38 -6.42 0.21
C ARG A 402 -23.64 -5.39 1.07
N GLU A 403 -23.02 -5.81 2.17
CA GLU A 403 -22.27 -4.93 3.08
C GLU A 403 -21.02 -4.34 2.41
N ILE A 404 -20.29 -5.12 1.62
CA ILE A 404 -19.01 -4.70 1.05
C ILE A 404 -19.21 -3.99 -0.28
N PHE A 405 -20.00 -4.54 -1.19
CA PHE A 405 -20.12 -4.01 -2.55
C PHE A 405 -21.31 -3.06 -2.71
N LEU A 406 -22.39 -3.16 -1.94
CA LEU A 406 -23.58 -2.33 -2.17
C LEU A 406 -23.67 -1.13 -1.21
N GLN A 407 -23.26 -1.26 0.06
CA GLN A 407 -23.32 -0.15 1.02
C GLN A 407 -22.27 0.95 0.78
N SER A 408 -21.17 0.65 0.09
CA SER A 408 -20.15 1.65 -0.31
C SER A 408 -20.60 2.59 -1.44
N SER A 409 -21.88 2.55 -1.84
CA SER A 409 -22.44 3.31 -2.98
C SER A 409 -23.32 4.49 -2.56
N ALA A 410 -23.35 4.83 -1.27
CA ALA A 410 -24.09 5.96 -0.69
C ALA A 410 -23.11 6.87 0.06
#